data_AF-A0A7W0FH40-F1
#
_entry.id   AF-A0A7W0FH40-F1
#
_cell.length_a   1.000
_cell.length_b   1.000
_cell.length_c   1.000
_cell.angle_alpha   90.00
_cell.angle_beta   90.00
_cell.angle_gamma   90.00
#
_symmetry.space_group_name_H-M   'P 1'
#
loop_
_entity.id
_entity.type
_entity.pdbx_description
1 polymer ?
#
loop_
_entity_poly.entity_id
_entity_poly.type
_entity_poly.pdbx_seq_one_letter_code
_entity_poly.pdbx_strand_id
1 'polypeptide(L)'
;FESAYLDGASHWSTFTKLVIPLSMPAIASLGIFQFLWVWNDLLVALVFLGGTKPVMTYQISNMVTSLGAGWHLLTAAAFLSMLLPMIVFFALQRYFVRGMLTGAVKG
;
A
#
# COMPACT_ATOMS: atom_id res chain seq x y z
N PHE A 1 3.73 -26.93 -10.52
CA PHE A 1 4.53 -27.36 -9.35
C PHE A 1 5.23 -28.71 -9.61
N GLU A 2 4.65 -29.62 -10.40
CA GLU A 2 5.28 -30.89 -10.77
C GLU A 2 6.59 -30.77 -11.56
N SER A 3 6.76 -29.75 -12.41
CA SER A 3 8.00 -29.59 -13.20
C SER A 3 9.23 -29.19 -12.38
N ALA A 4 9.06 -28.48 -11.26
CA ALA A 4 10.19 -28.11 -10.39
C ALA A 4 10.66 -29.26 -9.49
N TYR A 5 9.78 -30.23 -9.24
CA TYR A 5 10.11 -31.45 -8.52
C TYR A 5 10.92 -32.43 -9.40
N LEU A 6 10.70 -32.39 -10.72
CA LEU A 6 11.46 -33.16 -11.72
C LEU A 6 12.91 -32.68 -11.90
N ASP A 7 13.21 -31.40 -11.61
CA ASP A 7 14.53 -30.77 -11.86
C ASP A 7 15.49 -30.79 -10.65
N GLY A 8 15.14 -31.45 -9.53
CA GLY A 8 16.04 -31.55 -8.36
C GLY A 8 16.33 -30.21 -7.66
N ALA A 9 15.55 -29.17 -7.95
CA ALA A 9 15.73 -27.86 -7.36
C ALA A 9 15.32 -27.88 -5.87
N SER A 10 16.23 -27.47 -4.99
CA SER A 10 15.96 -27.25 -3.55
C SER A 10 14.64 -26.52 -3.33
N HIS A 11 13.85 -26.95 -2.34
CA HIS A 11 12.58 -26.34 -1.94
C HIS A 11 12.68 -24.80 -1.80
N TRP A 12 13.82 -24.29 -1.34
CA TRP A 12 14.08 -22.86 -1.20
C TRP A 12 14.19 -22.14 -2.56
N SER A 13 14.81 -22.77 -3.56
CA SER A 13 14.91 -22.24 -4.93
C SER A 13 13.54 -22.19 -5.59
N THR A 14 12.72 -23.23 -5.43
CA THR A 14 11.36 -23.27 -5.98
C THR A 14 10.46 -22.20 -5.33
N PHE A 15 10.56 -22.03 -4.01
CA PHE A 15 9.80 -21.01 -3.30
C PHE A 15 10.16 -19.59 -3.78
N THR A 16 11.44 -19.24 -3.81
CA THR A 16 11.89 -17.88 -4.15
C THR A 16 11.78 -17.54 -5.62
N LYS A 17 12.03 -18.49 -6.53
CA LYS A 17 12.02 -18.24 -7.98
C LYS A 17 10.67 -18.50 -8.65
N LEU A 18 9.81 -19.32 -8.06
CA LEU A 18 8.51 -19.67 -8.65
C LEU A 18 7.35 -19.08 -7.84
N VAL A 19 7.27 -19.40 -6.53
CA VAL A 19 6.11 -19.01 -5.70
C VAL A 19 6.06 -17.49 -5.50
N ILE A 20 7.17 -16.87 -5.11
CA ILE A 20 7.21 -15.42 -4.84
C ILE A 20 6.79 -14.60 -6.09
N PRO A 21 7.36 -14.80 -7.29
CA PRO A 21 6.98 -14.02 -8.47
C PRO A 21 5.53 -14.21 -8.89
N LEU A 22 4.99 -15.43 -8.79
CA LEU A 22 3.58 -15.71 -9.08
C LEU A 22 2.64 -15.03 -8.07
N SER A 23 3.06 -14.92 -6.82
CA SER A 23 2.31 -14.26 -5.74
C SER A 23 2.49 -12.73 -5.72
N MET A 24 3.40 -12.16 -6.50
CA MET A 24 3.67 -10.70 -6.51
C MET A 24 2.43 -9.83 -6.71
N PRO A 25 1.47 -10.15 -7.61
CA PRO A 25 0.25 -9.35 -7.75
C PRO A 25 -0.60 -9.34 -6.46
N ALA A 26 -0.70 -10.47 -5.78
CA ALA A 26 -1.42 -10.58 -4.51
C ALA A 26 -0.70 -9.81 -3.39
N ILE A 27 0.63 -9.95 -3.29
CA ILE A 27 1.46 -9.22 -2.33
C ILE A 27 1.36 -7.70 -2.57
N ALA A 28 1.39 -7.26 -3.83
CA ALA A 28 1.22 -5.85 -4.18
C ALA A 28 -0.15 -5.32 -3.75
N SER A 29 -1.22 -6.09 -3.96
CA SER A 29 -2.57 -5.74 -3.51
C SER A 29 -2.64 -5.58 -1.99
N LEU A 30 -2.15 -6.58 -1.25
CA LEU A 30 -2.09 -6.54 0.21
C LEU A 30 -1.26 -5.35 0.70
N GLY A 31 -0.12 -5.08 0.06
CA GLY A 31 0.75 -3.95 0.39
C GLY A 31 0.05 -2.60 0.21
N ILE A 32 -0.69 -2.41 -0.89
CA ILE A 32 -1.46 -1.18 -1.13
C ILE A 32 -2.53 -0.99 -0.06
N PHE A 33 -3.36 -2.01 0.18
CA PHE A 33 -4.44 -1.90 1.16
C PHE A 33 -3.91 -1.69 2.59
N GLN A 34 -2.85 -2.41 2.97
CA GLN A 34 -2.22 -2.25 4.27
C GLN A 34 -1.59 -0.86 4.42
N PHE A 35 -0.94 -0.35 3.38
CA PHE A 35 -0.38 1.00 3.39
C PHE A 35 -1.47 2.06 3.54
N LEU A 36 -2.54 1.97 2.74
CA LEU A 36 -3.70 2.87 2.82
C LEU A 36 -4.33 2.85 4.20
N TRP A 37 -4.48 1.67 4.80
CA TRP A 37 -5.03 1.53 6.14
C TRP A 37 -4.20 2.31 7.16
N VAL A 38 -2.90 1.99 7.26
CA VAL A 38 -2.02 2.58 8.27
C VAL A 38 -1.81 4.08 8.03
N TRP A 39 -1.73 4.50 6.77
CA TRP A 39 -1.56 5.92 6.40
C TRP A 39 -2.74 6.79 6.88
N ASN A 40 -3.97 6.26 6.83
CA ASN A 40 -5.17 7.01 7.21
C ASN A 40 -5.55 6.88 8.70
N ASP A 41 -4.84 6.06 9.48
CA ASP A 41 -5.23 5.75 10.86
C ASP A 41 -4.87 6.87 11.86
N LEU A 42 -5.79 7.84 12.01
CA LEU A 42 -5.67 8.95 12.95
C LEU A 42 -5.73 8.50 14.42
N LEU A 43 -6.61 7.54 14.74
CA LEU A 43 -6.85 7.14 16.13
C LEU A 43 -5.63 6.44 16.71
N VAL A 44 -5.02 5.52 15.97
CA VAL A 44 -3.77 4.88 16.38
C VAL A 44 -2.68 5.92 16.58
N ALA A 45 -2.54 6.88 15.67
CA ALA A 45 -1.55 7.94 15.83
C ALA A 45 -1.78 8.80 17.09
N LEU A 46 -3.03 9.15 17.39
CA LEU A 46 -3.40 9.89 18.59
C LEU A 46 -3.07 9.11 19.88
N VAL A 47 -3.47 7.84 19.93
CA VAL A 47 -3.30 6.98 21.11
C VAL A 47 -1.82 6.73 21.41
N PHE A 48 -1.01 6.46 20.39
CA PHE A 48 0.40 6.07 20.59
C PHE A 48 1.38 7.24 20.63
N LEU A 49 1.11 8.35 19.92
CA LEU A 49 2.06 9.47 19.81
C LEU A 49 1.64 10.67 20.66
N GLY A 50 0.40 10.71 21.17
CA GLY A 50 -0.08 11.72 22.10
C GLY A 50 0.07 13.17 21.60
N GLY A 51 0.15 13.37 20.28
CA GLY A 51 0.38 14.69 19.68
C GLY A 51 1.83 15.23 19.75
N THR A 52 2.77 14.51 20.36
CA THR A 52 4.18 14.94 20.49
C THR A 52 4.99 14.74 19.21
N LYS A 53 4.60 13.76 18.39
CA LYS A 53 5.15 13.49 17.05
C LYS A 53 3.98 13.37 16.06
N PRO A 54 3.37 14.51 15.68
CA PRO A 54 2.13 14.49 14.94
C PRO A 54 2.32 13.94 13.53
N VAL A 55 1.55 12.90 13.18
CA VAL A 55 1.46 12.39 11.80
C VAL A 55 0.65 13.34 10.92
N MET A 56 0.76 13.20 9.60
CA MET A 56 0.08 14.08 8.64
C MET A 56 -1.43 14.18 8.89
N THR A 57 -2.10 13.05 9.13
CA THR A 57 -3.56 13.00 9.38
C THR A 57 -3.95 13.79 10.63
N TYR A 58 -3.09 13.83 11.66
CA TYR A 58 -3.32 14.64 12.85
C TYR A 58 -3.20 16.14 12.56
N GLN A 59 -2.15 16.53 11.83
CA GLN A 59 -1.95 17.93 11.44
C GLN A 59 -3.12 18.44 10.60
N ILE A 60 -3.60 17.64 9.65
CA ILE A 60 -4.77 17.97 8.81
C ILE A 60 -6.04 18.12 9.66
N SER A 61 -6.27 17.20 10.61
CA SER A 61 -7.43 17.27 11.50
C SER A 61 -7.45 18.56 12.35
N ASN A 62 -6.29 19.10 12.70
CA ASN A 62 -6.17 20.32 13.50
C ASN A 62 -6.29 21.62 12.66
N MET A 63 -6.37 21.53 11.33
CA MET A 63 -6.50 22.72 10.46
C MET A 63 -7.92 23.31 10.47
N VAL A 64 -8.91 22.56 10.93
CA VAL A 64 -10.25 23.09 11.17
C VAL A 64 -10.36 23.48 12.64
N THR A 65 -10.69 24.75 12.85
CA THR A 65 -10.98 25.28 14.19
C THR A 65 -12.38 24.86 14.63
N SER A 66 -12.63 24.83 15.94
CA SER A 66 -13.95 24.53 16.52
C SER A 66 -15.07 25.48 16.04
N LEU A 67 -14.69 26.65 15.50
CA LEU A 67 -15.60 27.65 14.93
C LEU A 67 -15.81 27.48 13.42
N GLY A 68 -15.27 26.41 12.82
CA GLY A 68 -15.45 26.09 11.41
C GLY A 68 -14.61 26.93 10.45
N ALA A 69 -13.61 27.68 10.91
CA ALA A 69 -12.63 28.29 10.00
C ALA A 69 -11.56 27.27 9.60
N GLY A 70 -11.05 27.35 8.36
CA GLY A 70 -9.93 26.52 7.86
C GLY A 70 -10.30 25.38 6.91
N TRP A 71 -11.55 25.24 6.47
CA TRP A 71 -11.97 24.17 5.53
C TRP A 71 -11.20 24.16 4.21
N HIS A 72 -10.88 25.34 3.66
CA HIS A 72 -10.07 25.44 2.45
C HIS A 72 -8.64 24.89 2.66
N LEU A 73 -8.11 25.03 3.88
CA LEU A 73 -6.78 24.55 4.23
C LEU A 73 -6.79 23.04 4.47
N LEU A 74 -7.81 22.53 5.16
CA LEU A 74 -8.03 21.10 5.35
C LEU A 74 -8.16 20.37 4.01
N THR A 75 -8.98 20.88 3.10
CA THR A 75 -9.21 20.25 1.79
C THR A 75 -7.96 20.27 0.92
N ALA A 76 -7.21 21.38 0.90
CA ALA A 76 -5.92 21.46 0.20
C ALA A 76 -4.87 20.50 0.80
N ALA A 77 -4.78 20.42 2.13
CA ALA A 77 -3.84 19.53 2.80
C ALA A 77 -4.22 18.04 2.65
N ALA A 78 -5.51 17.72 2.65
CA ALA A 78 -6.02 16.38 2.35
C ALA A 78 -5.68 15.97 0.91
N PHE A 79 -5.83 16.90 -0.05
CA PHE A 79 -5.43 16.66 -1.44
C PHE A 79 -3.93 16.35 -1.57
N LEU A 80 -3.07 17.14 -0.91
CA LEU A 80 -1.62 16.88 -0.89
C LEU A 80 -1.28 15.56 -0.17
N SER A 81 -1.99 15.22 0.89
CA SER A 81 -1.83 13.95 1.62
C SER A 81 -2.10 12.73 0.71
N MET A 82 -3.06 12.82 -0.20
CA MET A 82 -3.39 11.74 -1.14
C MET A 82 -2.27 11.46 -2.16
N LEU A 83 -1.36 12.40 -2.39
CA LEU A 83 -0.26 12.22 -3.35
C LEU A 83 0.63 11.04 -2.97
N LEU A 84 0.92 10.83 -1.68
CA LEU A 84 1.80 9.73 -1.27
C LEU A 84 1.15 8.34 -1.49
N PRO A 85 -0.09 8.08 -1.05
CA PRO A 85 -0.83 6.88 -1.44
C PRO A 85 -0.92 6.66 -2.95
N MET A 86 -1.14 7.72 -3.73
CA MET A 86 -1.17 7.62 -5.19
C MET A 86 0.19 7.16 -5.75
N ILE A 87 1.30 7.72 -5.28
CA ILE A 87 2.64 7.30 -5.70
C ILE A 87 2.87 5.82 -5.39
N VAL A 88 2.50 5.36 -4.18
CA VAL A 88 2.61 3.95 -3.79
C VAL A 88 1.75 3.06 -4.70
N PHE A 89 0.51 3.47 -4.96
CA PHE A 89 -0.38 2.76 -5.87
C PHE A 89 0.22 2.64 -7.28
N PHE A 90 0.65 3.74 -7.89
CA PHE A 90 1.23 3.72 -9.24
C PHE A 90 2.54 2.94 -9.31
N ALA A 91 3.39 3.01 -8.28
CA ALA A 91 4.61 2.21 -8.20
C ALA A 91 4.32 0.71 -8.17
N LEU A 92 3.24 0.30 -7.50
CA LEU A 92 2.83 -1.09 -7.36
C LEU A 92 1.88 -1.56 -8.49
N GLN A 93 1.22 -0.66 -9.23
CA GLN A 93 0.28 -1.01 -10.30
C GLN A 93 0.93 -1.88 -11.37
N ARG A 94 2.24 -1.70 -11.62
CA ARG A 94 2.99 -2.48 -12.63
C ARG A 94 2.97 -3.98 -12.36
N TYR A 95 2.81 -4.40 -11.10
CA TYR A 95 2.74 -5.82 -10.74
C TYR A 95 1.38 -6.44 -11.11
N PHE A 96 0.31 -5.65 -11.10
CA PHE A 96 -1.01 -6.09 -11.57
C PHE A 96 -1.00 -6.35 -13.07
N VAL A 97 -0.42 -5.43 -13.86
CA VAL A 97 -0.32 -5.55 -15.32
C VAL A 97 0.46 -6.82 -15.72
N ARG A 98 1.57 -7.10 -15.06
CA ARG A 98 2.35 -8.32 -15.30
C ARG A 98 1.57 -9.59 -14.94
N GLY A 99 0.85 -9.58 -13.81
CA GLY A 99 0.04 -10.71 -13.36
C GLY A 99 -1.05 -11.11 -14.36
N MET A 100 -1.76 -10.12 -14.93
CA MET A 100 -2.80 -10.36 -15.94
C MET A 100 -2.24 -10.96 -17.23
N LEU A 101 -1.10 -10.46 -17.71
CA LEU A 101 -0.49 -10.94 -18.96
C LEU A 101 -0.03 -12.40 -18.84
N THR A 102 0.55 -12.83 -17.71
CA THR A 102 0.90 -14.25 -17.49
C THR A 102 -0.31 -15.19 -17.42
N GLY A 103 -1.49 -14.68 -17.06
CA GLY A 103 -2.73 -15.44 -17.11
C GLY A 103 -3.31 -15.56 -18.53
N ALA A 104 -3.13 -14.53 -19.36
CA ALA A 104 -3.70 -14.44 -20.71
C ALA A 104 -2.99 -15.35 -21.74
N VAL A 105 -1.70 -15.67 -21.58
CA VAL A 105 -0.96 -16.53 -22.53
C VAL A 105 -1.22 -18.04 -22.31
N LYS A 106 -2.01 -18.41 -21.30
CA LYS A 106 -2.38 -19.81 -21.01
C LYS A 106 -3.83 -20.16 -21.38
N GLY A 107 -4.51 -19.26 -22.10
CA GLY A 107 -5.80 -19.53 -22.76
C GLY A 107 -5.61 -20.05 -24.16
#